data_AF-A0A0F9LR43-F1
#
_entry.id   AF-A0A0F9LR43-F1
#
_cell.length_a   1.000
_cell.length_b   1.000
_cell.length_c   1.000
_cell.angle_alpha   90.00
_cell.angle_beta   90.00
_cell.angle_gamma   90.00
#
_symmetry.space_group_name_H-M   'P 1'
#
loop_
_entity.id
_entity.type
_entity.pdbx_description
1 polymer ?
#
loop_
_entity_poly.entity_id
_entity_poly.type
_entity_poly.pdbx_seq_one_letter_code
_entity_poly.pdbx_strand_id
1 'polypeptide(L)'
;MKKIKTRDRILNTSLSLFNSLGEPNVTTLLISDELDISPGNLYYHFRSKGEIVEELFTAFEQEMLELLAVPEDVDISLDQQSFFLHLLFEAVARYSSGFSRRKPALSEVFVKAFGART
;
A
#
# COMPACT_ATOMS: atom_id res chain seq x y z
N MET A 1 -23.83 -3.67 -6.16
CA MET A 1 -22.40 -3.90 -5.83
C MET A 1 -21.55 -3.48 -7.02
N LYS A 2 -20.53 -2.65 -6.82
CA LYS A 2 -19.57 -2.27 -7.88
C LYS A 2 -18.69 -3.49 -8.18
N LYS A 3 -18.65 -3.94 -9.43
CA LYS A 3 -17.78 -5.07 -9.85
C LYS A 3 -16.33 -4.66 -9.63
N ILE A 4 -15.60 -5.40 -8.79
CA ILE A 4 -14.15 -5.19 -8.58
C ILE A 4 -13.44 -5.41 -9.92
N LYS A 5 -12.58 -4.48 -10.32
CA LYS A 5 -11.86 -4.59 -11.59
C LYS A 5 -10.74 -5.63 -11.45
N THR A 6 -10.40 -6.32 -12.54
CA THR A 6 -9.28 -7.29 -12.55
C THR A 6 -7.98 -6.68 -12.06
N ARG A 7 -7.73 -5.40 -12.40
CA ARG A 7 -6.59 -4.64 -11.90
C ARG A 7 -6.53 -4.57 -10.37
N ASP A 8 -7.66 -4.26 -9.72
CA ASP A 8 -7.76 -4.20 -8.26
C ASP A 8 -7.52 -5.58 -7.63
N ARG A 9 -8.02 -6.65 -8.27
CA ARG A 9 -7.77 -8.03 -7.83
C ARG A 9 -6.28 -8.38 -7.89
N ILE A 10 -5.56 -7.95 -8.92
CA ILE A 10 -4.11 -8.13 -9.07
C ILE A 10 -3.37 -7.43 -7.93
N LEU A 11 -3.70 -6.19 -7.62
CA LEU A 11 -3.07 -5.44 -6.52
C LEU A 11 -3.30 -6.11 -5.17
N ASN A 12 -4.55 -6.46 -4.85
CA ASN A 12 -4.90 -7.09 -3.58
C ASN A 12 -4.19 -8.43 -3.38
N THR A 13 -4.15 -9.26 -4.42
CA THR A 13 -3.48 -10.57 -4.35
C THR A 13 -1.96 -10.39 -4.23
N SER A 14 -1.39 -9.46 -4.99
CA SER A 14 0.03 -9.14 -4.91
C SER A 14 0.42 -8.67 -3.51
N LEU A 15 -0.35 -7.75 -2.92
CA LEU A 15 -0.12 -7.26 -1.56
C LEU A 15 -0.18 -8.40 -0.53
N SER A 16 -1.17 -9.28 -0.62
CA SER A 16 -1.31 -10.45 0.26
C SER A 16 -0.09 -11.39 0.16
N LEU A 17 0.31 -11.73 -1.07
CA LEU A 17 1.46 -12.57 -1.34
C LEU A 17 2.76 -11.91 -0.88
N PHE A 18 2.94 -10.62 -1.12
CA PHE A 18 4.10 -9.88 -0.63
C PHE A 18 4.16 -9.90 0.89
N ASN A 19 3.06 -9.65 1.59
CA ASN A 19 3.04 -9.70 3.06
C ASN A 19 3.33 -11.09 3.63
N SER A 20 2.92 -12.14 2.93
CA SER A 20 3.07 -13.53 3.39
C SER A 20 4.44 -14.11 3.06
N LEU A 21 4.98 -13.80 1.88
CA LEU A 21 6.17 -14.45 1.32
C LEU A 21 7.37 -13.50 1.18
N GLY A 22 7.16 -12.19 1.28
CA GLY A 22 8.13 -11.16 0.92
C GLY A 22 8.15 -10.89 -0.58
N GLU A 23 8.19 -9.61 -0.98
CA GLU A 23 8.20 -9.17 -2.38
C GLU A 23 9.26 -9.87 -3.26
N PRO A 24 10.51 -10.09 -2.80
CA PRO A 24 11.52 -10.76 -3.63
C PRO A 24 11.15 -12.19 -4.02
N ASN A 25 10.32 -12.87 -3.23
CA ASN A 25 9.94 -14.27 -3.42
C ASN A 25 8.67 -14.45 -4.27
N VAL A 26 8.00 -13.34 -4.64
CA VAL A 26 6.76 -13.38 -5.42
C VAL A 26 7.05 -13.00 -6.87
N THR A 27 6.55 -13.80 -7.81
CA THR A 27 6.67 -13.57 -9.26
C THR A 27 5.32 -13.20 -9.87
N THR A 28 5.31 -12.57 -11.05
CA THR A 28 4.06 -12.32 -11.79
C THR A 28 3.33 -13.61 -12.16
N LEU A 29 4.07 -14.70 -12.40
CA LEU A 29 3.49 -16.02 -12.65
C LEU A 29 2.75 -16.55 -11.42
N LEU A 30 3.34 -16.43 -10.22
CA LEU A 30 2.69 -16.82 -8.97
C LEU A 30 1.42 -15.99 -8.72
N ILE A 31 1.46 -14.68 -9.01
CA ILE A 31 0.29 -13.80 -8.86
C ILE A 31 -0.83 -14.20 -9.82
N SER A 32 -0.51 -14.53 -11.08
CA SER A 32 -1.54 -14.94 -12.04
C SER A 32 -2.13 -16.32 -11.71
N ASP A 33 -1.29 -17.24 -11.21
CA ASP A 33 -1.71 -18.57 -10.75
C ASP A 33 -2.68 -18.46 -9.55
N GLU A 34 -2.31 -17.69 -8.53
CA GLU A 34 -3.16 -17.46 -7.34
C GLU A 34 -4.52 -16.83 -7.68
N LEU A 35 -4.58 -16.02 -8.76
CA LEU A 35 -5.80 -15.37 -9.22
C LEU A 35 -6.66 -16.20 -10.17
N ASP A 36 -6.17 -17.36 -10.60
CA ASP A 36 -6.73 -18.17 -11.69
C ASP A 36 -6.95 -17.34 -12.97
N ILE A 37 -5.91 -16.61 -13.38
CA ILE A 37 -5.89 -15.84 -14.63
C ILE A 37 -4.66 -16.21 -15.46
N SER A 38 -4.75 -16.02 -16.78
CA SER A 38 -3.59 -16.21 -17.63
C SER A 38 -2.51 -15.16 -17.35
N PRO A 39 -1.21 -15.48 -17.49
CA PRO A 39 -0.15 -14.48 -17.40
C PRO A 39 -0.37 -13.30 -18.36
N GLY A 40 -0.92 -13.57 -19.56
CA GLY A 40 -1.26 -12.52 -20.53
C GLY A 40 -2.32 -11.53 -20.03
N ASN A 41 -3.29 -11.99 -19.24
CA ASN A 41 -4.28 -11.11 -18.61
C ASN A 41 -3.63 -10.21 -17.55
N LEU A 42 -2.69 -10.75 -16.76
CA LEU A 42 -1.90 -9.93 -15.84
C LEU A 42 -1.07 -8.89 -16.60
N TYR A 43 -0.34 -9.30 -17.64
CA TYR A 43 0.50 -8.40 -18.44
C TYR A 43 -0.29 -7.33 -19.20
N TYR A 44 -1.57 -7.56 -19.47
CA TYR A 44 -2.48 -6.54 -20.00
C TYR A 44 -2.68 -5.38 -19.02
N HIS A 45 -2.65 -5.65 -17.72
CA HIS A 45 -2.83 -4.66 -16.66
C HIS A 45 -1.52 -4.09 -16.11
N PHE A 46 -0.47 -4.92 -16.05
CA PHE A 46 0.82 -4.57 -15.46
C PHE A 46 1.96 -5.17 -16.27
N ARG A 47 2.81 -4.32 -16.85
CA ARG A 47 3.92 -4.75 -17.71
C ARG A 47 5.04 -5.44 -16.93
N SER A 48 5.13 -5.20 -15.63
CA SER A 48 6.15 -5.79 -14.77
C SER A 48 5.67 -5.89 -13.31
N LYS A 49 6.36 -6.71 -12.50
CA LYS A 49 6.19 -6.70 -11.05
C LYS A 49 6.50 -5.32 -10.44
N GLY A 50 7.44 -4.58 -11.03
CA GLY A 50 7.81 -3.24 -10.58
C GLY A 50 6.64 -2.25 -10.63
N GLU A 51 5.80 -2.32 -11.66
CA GLU A 51 4.62 -1.46 -11.81
C GLU A 51 3.56 -1.75 -10.73
N ILE A 52 3.36 -3.03 -10.41
CA ILE A 52 2.48 -3.46 -9.30
C ILE A 52 3.00 -2.88 -7.98
N VAL A 53 4.32 -2.99 -7.75
CA VAL A 53 4.96 -2.47 -6.54
C VAL A 53 4.80 -0.95 -6.44
N GLU A 54 5.09 -0.22 -7.51
CA GLU A 54 4.97 1.24 -7.56
C GLU A 54 3.55 1.72 -7.28
N GLU A 55 2.55 1.04 -7.84
CA GLU A 55 1.16 1.39 -7.57
C GLU A 55 0.73 1.10 -6.13
N LEU A 56 1.16 -0.02 -5.54
CA LEU A 56 0.91 -0.29 -4.12
C LEU A 56 1.56 0.77 -3.22
N PHE A 57 2.77 1.21 -3.55
CA PHE A 57 3.41 2.32 -2.85
C PHE A 57 2.66 3.63 -3.02
N THR A 58 2.18 3.93 -4.22
CA THR A 58 1.37 5.13 -4.48
C THR A 58 0.08 5.11 -3.67
N ALA A 59 -0.59 3.96 -3.59
CA ALA A 59 -1.78 3.77 -2.76
C ALA A 59 -1.48 3.97 -1.27
N PHE A 60 -0.36 3.43 -0.78
CA PHE A 60 0.10 3.66 0.58
C PHE A 60 0.39 5.14 0.87
N GLU A 61 1.08 5.85 -0.03
CA GLU A 61 1.35 7.29 0.14
C GLU A 61 0.05 8.09 0.25
N GLN A 62 -0.94 7.81 -0.60
CA GLN A 62 -2.24 8.48 -0.55
C GLN A 62 -2.98 8.18 0.75
N GLU A 63 -3.05 6.91 1.16
CA GLU A 63 -3.68 6.52 2.42
C GLU A 63 -3.02 7.21 3.63
N MET A 64 -1.69 7.30 3.64
CA MET A 64 -0.96 8.02 4.69
C MET A 64 -1.21 9.53 4.67
N LEU A 65 -1.26 10.17 3.50
CA LEU A 65 -1.57 11.59 3.38
C LEU A 65 -2.98 11.91 3.86
N GLU A 66 -3.96 11.06 3.51
CA GLU A 66 -5.34 11.20 3.98
C GLU A 66 -5.45 11.04 5.49
N LEU A 67 -4.78 10.06 6.07
CA LEU A 67 -4.75 9.87 7.52
C LEU A 67 -4.09 11.06 8.23
N LEU A 68 -2.97 11.56 7.71
CA LEU A 68 -2.22 12.67 8.31
C LEU A 68 -2.84 14.06 8.07
N ALA A 69 -3.87 14.16 7.23
CA ALA A 69 -4.61 15.39 6.93
C ALA A 69 -5.58 15.79 8.07
N VAL A 70 -5.05 15.90 9.29
CA VAL A 70 -5.81 16.37 10.45
C VAL A 70 -5.85 17.91 10.45
N PRO A 71 -7.04 18.54 10.46
CA PRO A 71 -7.17 20.00 10.52
C PRO A 71 -6.56 20.58 11.80
N GLU A 72 -5.97 21.78 11.70
CA GLU A 72 -5.27 22.44 12.81
C GLU A 72 -6.20 22.92 13.93
N ASP A 73 -7.49 23.05 13.64
CA ASP A 73 -8.54 23.55 14.52
C ASP A 73 -9.32 22.44 15.26
N VAL A 74 -8.91 21.18 15.08
CA VAL A 74 -9.53 20.04 15.77
C VAL A 74 -8.80 19.77 17.08
N ASP A 75 -9.51 19.94 18.20
CA ASP A 75 -9.03 19.49 19.51
C ASP A 75 -9.18 17.97 19.63
N ILE A 76 -8.07 17.25 19.58
CA ILE A 76 -8.05 15.78 19.58
C ILE A 76 -7.92 15.29 21.02
N SER A 77 -8.98 14.68 21.54
CA SER A 77 -8.94 14.00 22.85
C SER A 77 -7.93 12.84 22.88
N LEU A 78 -7.46 12.47 24.07
CA LEU A 78 -6.51 11.34 24.23
C LEU A 78 -7.05 10.02 23.64
N ASP A 79 -8.36 9.77 23.75
CA ASP A 79 -8.99 8.58 23.17
C ASP A 79 -8.94 8.61 21.64
N GLN A 80 -9.18 9.78 21.03
CA GLN A 80 -9.05 9.97 19.59
C GLN A 80 -7.60 9.86 19.11
N GLN A 81 -6.63 10.30 19.92
CA GLN A 81 -5.20 10.12 19.62
C GLN A 81 -4.81 8.64 19.60
N SER A 82 -5.29 7.84 20.57
CA SER A 82 -5.03 6.40 20.59
C SER A 82 -5.63 5.71 19.35
N PHE A 83 -6.86 6.07 18.98
CA PHE A 83 -7.50 5.53 17.78
C PHE A 83 -6.74 5.92 16.51
N PHE A 84 -6.31 7.18 16.42
CA PHE A 84 -5.51 7.67 15.31
C PHE A 84 -4.17 6.94 15.16
N LEU A 85 -3.45 6.76 16.27
CA LEU A 85 -2.20 5.99 16.28
C LEU A 85 -2.42 4.54 15.85
N HIS A 86 -3.50 3.91 16.31
CA HIS A 86 -3.86 2.55 15.90
C HIS A 86 -4.06 2.47 14.39
N LEU A 87 -4.82 3.42 13.81
CA LEU A 87 -5.08 3.48 12.38
C LEU A 87 -3.80 3.73 11.55
N LEU A 88 -2.90 4.58 12.04
CA LEU A 88 -1.58 4.78 11.44
C LEU A 88 -0.74 3.49 11.47
N PHE A 89 -0.72 2.76 12.59
CA PHE A 89 0.01 1.50 12.68
C PHE A 89 -0.57 0.43 11.77
N GLU A 90 -1.89 0.34 11.64
CA GLU A 90 -2.54 -0.58 10.70
C GLU A 90 -2.20 -0.25 9.26
N ALA A 91 -2.23 1.03 8.87
CA ALA A 91 -1.85 1.48 7.53
C ALA A 91 -0.39 1.12 7.22
N VAL A 92 0.54 1.40 8.15
CA VAL A 92 1.95 1.02 7.98
C VAL A 92 2.12 -0.50 7.93
N ALA A 93 1.47 -1.25 8.81
CA ALA A 93 1.59 -2.71 8.89
C ALA A 93 1.12 -3.41 7.61
N ARG A 94 0.06 -2.88 6.98
CA ARG A 94 -0.52 -3.40 5.73
C ARG A 94 0.50 -3.43 4.59
N TYR A 95 1.46 -2.51 4.56
CA TYR A 95 2.48 -2.42 3.50
C TYR A 95 3.91 -2.70 4.01
N SER A 96 4.15 -2.83 5.31
CA SER A 96 5.52 -3.02 5.84
C SER A 96 6.02 -4.45 5.79
N SER A 97 5.13 -5.46 5.89
CA SER A 97 5.55 -6.85 6.07
C SER A 97 6.18 -7.44 4.81
N GLY A 98 5.71 -7.03 3.62
CA GLY A 98 6.21 -7.55 2.36
C GLY A 98 7.43 -6.86 1.74
N PHE A 99 7.77 -5.63 2.16
CA PHE A 99 8.68 -4.75 1.43
C PHE A 99 10.05 -4.52 2.12
N SER A 100 10.50 -5.49 2.91
CA SER A 100 11.64 -5.39 3.85
C SER A 100 13.00 -4.93 3.26
N ARG A 101 13.16 -4.72 1.95
CA ARG A 101 14.43 -4.31 1.30
C ARG A 101 14.40 -3.01 0.47
N ARG A 102 13.25 -2.32 0.34
CA ARG A 102 13.19 -0.98 -0.29
C ARG A 102 12.65 0.04 0.71
N LYS A 103 13.52 0.56 1.58
CA LYS A 103 13.21 1.73 2.42
C LYS A 103 13.83 3.00 1.81
N PRO A 104 13.06 3.73 0.99
CA PRO A 104 13.08 5.19 1.08
C PRO A 104 11.68 5.82 1.30
N ALA A 105 10.60 5.03 1.25
CA ALA A 105 9.23 5.57 1.26
C ALA A 105 8.85 6.26 2.59
N LEU A 106 9.23 5.70 3.74
CA LEU A 106 8.83 6.30 5.03
C LEU A 106 9.44 7.70 5.21
N SER A 107 10.74 7.88 4.94
CA SER A 107 11.38 9.19 5.05
C SER A 107 10.75 10.23 4.11
N GLU A 108 10.39 9.86 2.89
CA GLU A 108 9.73 10.77 1.96
C GLU A 108 8.28 11.09 2.35
N VAL A 109 7.52 10.11 2.86
CA VAL A 109 6.18 10.32 3.40
C VAL A 109 6.23 11.22 4.63
N PHE A 110 7.18 11.01 5.55
CA PHE A 110 7.40 11.87 6.70
C PHE A 110 7.79 13.30 6.26
N VAL A 111 8.69 13.46 5.29
CA VAL A 111 9.06 14.78 4.76
C VAL A 111 7.88 15.47 4.06
N LYS A 112 7.06 14.76 3.28
CA LYS A 112 5.87 15.36 2.64
C LYS A 112 4.78 15.75 3.65
N ALA A 113 4.53 14.89 4.65
CA ALA A 113 3.47 15.13 5.62
C ALA A 113 3.83 16.18 6.69
N PHE A 114 5.11 16.30 7.06
CA PHE A 114 5.57 17.18 8.13
C PHE A 114 6.50 18.31 7.66
N GLY A 115 7.19 18.16 6.52
CA GLY A 115 8.17 19.14 6.01
C GLY A 115 7.60 20.29 5.19
N ALA A 116 6.29 20.29 4.88
CA ALA A 116 5.61 21.42 4.23
C ALA A 116 4.98 22.42 5.22
N ARG A 117 5.19 22.24 6.54
CA ARG A 117 4.61 23.08 7.61
C ARG A 117 5.63 24.05 8.23
N THR A 118 6.47 24.70 7.42
CA THR A 118 7.34 25.83 7.82
C THR A 118 7.18 27.00 6.87
#